data_AF-A0A7Y0FQ06-F1
#
_entry.id   AF-A0A7Y0FQ06-F1
#
_cell.length_a   1.000
_cell.length_b   1.000
_cell.length_c   1.000
_cell.angle_alpha   90.00
_cell.angle_beta   90.00
_cell.angle_gamma   90.00
#
_symmetry.space_group_name_H-M   'P 1'
#
loop_
_entity.id
_entity.type
_entity.pdbx_description
1 polymer ?
#
loop_
_entity_poly.entity_id
_entity_poly.type
_entity_poly.pdbx_seq_one_letter_code
_entity_poly.pdbx_strand_id
1 'polypeptide(L)'
;MKWFLLAAGLLGTTATYAQTAPTTEAVATYRYCALIVSDRYFNAPDRPYLDYGQAAPGAVADPEMAEMAKNISQSRSIIDMLNYLGRHRWELLTVTPVSTELRSTSTGTQNVANAYTLSSTATYETRYVFRRRIP
;
A
#
# COMPACT_ATOMS: atom_id res chain seq x y z
N MET A 1 -28.91 70.96 -18.52
CA MET A 1 -28.84 70.20 -17.25
C MET A 1 -29.43 68.79 -17.41
N LYS A 2 -28.82 67.88 -18.21
CA LYS A 2 -29.34 66.50 -18.39
C LYS A 2 -28.28 65.40 -18.58
N TRP A 3 -26.98 65.73 -18.60
CA TRP A 3 -25.93 64.76 -18.95
C TRP A 3 -25.07 64.30 -17.77
N PHE A 4 -25.28 64.83 -16.56
CA PHE A 4 -24.43 64.51 -15.41
C PHE A 4 -24.86 63.28 -14.60
N LEU A 5 -26.02 62.66 -14.90
CA LEU A 5 -26.53 61.51 -14.14
C LEU A 5 -26.10 60.14 -14.70
N LEU A 6 -25.57 60.08 -15.92
CA LEU A 6 -25.11 58.81 -16.53
C LEU A 6 -23.70 58.39 -16.09
N ALA A 7 -22.88 59.32 -15.59
CA ALA A 7 -21.50 59.03 -15.20
C ALA A 7 -21.37 58.38 -13.80
N ALA A 8 -22.42 58.44 -12.96
CA ALA A 8 -22.36 57.91 -11.59
C ALA A 8 -22.71 56.42 -11.46
N GLY A 9 -23.18 55.76 -12.53
CA GLY A 9 -23.60 54.36 -12.50
C GLY A 9 -22.46 53.33 -12.65
N LEU A 10 -21.27 53.74 -13.12
CA LEU A 10 -20.17 52.81 -13.41
C LEU A 10 -19.20 52.55 -12.25
N LEU A 11 -19.34 53.23 -11.11
CA LEU A 11 -18.47 53.05 -9.94
C LEU A 11 -19.01 52.01 -8.92
N GLY A 12 -20.13 51.36 -9.24
CA GLY A 12 -20.83 50.43 -8.37
C GLY A 12 -20.64 48.94 -8.70
N THR A 13 -19.59 48.54 -9.43
CA THR A 13 -19.30 47.11 -9.58
C THR A 13 -18.67 46.60 -8.29
N THR A 14 -19.51 46.17 -7.35
CA THR A 14 -19.06 45.34 -6.23
C THR A 14 -18.36 44.12 -6.82
N ALA A 15 -17.20 43.78 -6.25
CA ALA A 15 -16.48 42.57 -6.59
C ALA A 15 -17.45 41.39 -6.43
N THR A 16 -17.91 40.88 -7.56
CA THR A 16 -18.64 39.62 -7.61
C THR A 16 -17.61 38.60 -7.21
N TYR A 17 -17.75 38.03 -6.00
CA TYR A 17 -17.07 36.80 -5.65
C TYR A 17 -17.51 35.79 -6.70
N ALA A 18 -16.65 35.58 -7.71
CA ALA A 18 -16.83 34.53 -8.68
C ALA A 18 -17.01 33.26 -7.85
N GLN A 19 -18.23 32.71 -7.88
CA GLN A 19 -18.53 31.44 -7.28
C GLN A 19 -17.63 30.44 -8.00
N THR A 20 -16.48 30.15 -7.40
CA THR A 20 -15.58 29.09 -7.85
C THR A 20 -16.42 27.84 -7.77
N ALA A 21 -16.93 27.39 -8.92
CA ALA A 21 -17.50 26.07 -9.04
C ALA A 21 -16.50 25.10 -8.40
N PRO A 22 -16.94 24.20 -7.50
CA PRO A 22 -16.04 23.23 -6.92
C PRO A 22 -15.34 22.54 -8.08
N THR A 23 -14.03 22.72 -8.17
CA THR A 23 -13.22 22.05 -9.16
C THR A 23 -13.49 20.57 -8.91
N THR A 24 -14.15 19.92 -9.86
CA THR A 24 -14.38 18.48 -9.78
C THR A 24 -12.99 17.87 -9.74
N GLU A 25 -12.51 17.51 -8.54
CA GLU A 25 -11.22 16.86 -8.40
C GLU A 25 -11.27 15.63 -9.29
N ALA A 26 -10.40 15.60 -10.30
CA ALA A 26 -10.26 14.44 -11.15
C ALA A 26 -10.07 13.23 -10.24
N VAL A 27 -10.91 12.20 -10.40
CA VAL A 27 -10.84 10.97 -9.60
C VAL A 27 -9.40 10.47 -9.68
N ALA A 28 -8.65 10.63 -8.59
CA ALA A 28 -7.25 10.28 -8.56
C ALA A 28 -7.14 8.78 -8.80
N THR A 29 -6.42 8.39 -9.86
CA THR A 29 -6.15 6.98 -10.12
C THR A 29 -5.03 6.53 -9.19
N TYR A 30 -5.24 5.44 -8.46
CA TYR A 30 -4.26 4.88 -7.54
C TYR A 30 -3.75 3.53 -8.04
N ARG A 31 -2.44 3.28 -7.86
CA ARG A 31 -1.88 1.93 -7.86
C ARG A 31 -1.83 1.39 -6.44
N TYR A 32 -1.90 0.08 -6.32
CA TYR A 32 -1.82 -0.64 -5.06
C TYR A 32 -0.74 -1.72 -5.15
N CYS A 33 -0.05 -1.94 -4.04
CA CYS A 33 0.86 -3.08 -3.87
C CYS A 33 0.85 -3.54 -2.40
N ALA A 34 1.30 -4.76 -2.17
CA ALA A 34 1.46 -5.33 -0.84
C ALA A 34 2.89 -5.84 -0.66
N LEU A 35 3.58 -5.35 0.37
CA LEU A 35 4.83 -5.94 0.84
C LEU A 35 4.48 -7.08 1.80
N ILE A 36 4.94 -8.28 1.50
CA ILE A 36 4.65 -9.49 2.27
C ILE A 36 5.94 -9.96 2.94
N VAL A 37 5.89 -10.10 4.26
CA VAL A 37 7.03 -10.45 5.10
C VAL A 37 6.67 -11.57 6.07
N SER A 38 7.52 -12.58 6.21
CA SER A 38 7.33 -13.64 7.21
C SER A 38 7.56 -13.11 8.63
N ASP A 39 6.70 -13.50 9.57
CA ASP A 39 6.66 -12.97 10.96
C ASP A 39 7.79 -13.48 11.87
N ARG A 40 8.76 -14.25 11.35
CA ARG A 40 9.77 -14.86 12.22
C ARG A 40 10.69 -13.83 12.88
N TYR A 41 11.11 -12.76 12.20
CA TYR A 41 11.99 -11.71 12.76
C TYR A 41 11.96 -10.40 11.93
N PHE A 42 12.28 -9.24 12.55
CA PHE A 42 12.49 -7.95 11.86
C PHE A 42 13.65 -7.96 10.85
N ASN A 43 14.61 -8.86 11.05
CA ASN A 43 15.52 -9.32 10.00
C ASN A 43 14.80 -10.47 9.32
N ALA A 44 14.28 -10.27 8.11
CA ALA A 44 13.59 -11.32 7.38
C ALA A 44 14.63 -12.15 6.59
N PRO A 45 15.09 -13.33 7.07
CA PRO A 45 15.92 -14.20 6.26
C PRO A 45 15.13 -14.82 5.11
N ASP A 46 13.82 -14.98 5.30
CA ASP A 46 12.87 -15.42 4.29
C ASP A 46 12.48 -14.24 3.42
N ARG A 47 12.63 -14.40 2.10
CA ARG A 47 12.71 -13.30 1.14
C ARG A 47 11.41 -12.49 1.14
N PRO A 48 11.45 -11.21 1.58
CA PRO A 48 10.30 -10.32 1.40
C PRO A 48 9.97 -10.22 -0.08
N TYR A 49 8.69 -10.16 -0.42
CA TYR A 49 8.27 -9.96 -1.80
C TYR A 49 7.21 -8.90 -1.91
N LEU A 50 7.23 -8.20 -3.04
CA LEU A 50 6.27 -7.17 -3.38
C LEU A 50 5.23 -7.79 -4.32
N ASP A 51 3.99 -7.91 -3.86
CA ASP A 51 2.85 -8.25 -4.70
C ASP A 51 2.23 -6.98 -5.26
N TYR A 52 2.06 -6.94 -6.57
CA TYR A 52 1.44 -5.84 -7.31
C TYR A 52 0.52 -6.36 -8.43
N GLY A 53 0.04 -7.61 -8.29
CA GLY A 53 -0.93 -8.19 -9.23
C GLY A 53 -0.34 -8.74 -10.53
N GLN A 54 1.00 -8.77 -10.69
CA GLN A 54 1.65 -9.27 -11.91
C GLN A 54 1.39 -10.77 -12.18
N ALA A 55 1.02 -11.54 -11.14
CA ALA A 55 0.65 -12.94 -11.27
C ALA A 55 -0.80 -13.15 -11.79
N ALA A 56 -1.60 -12.09 -11.89
CA ALA A 56 -2.97 -12.20 -12.36
C ALA A 56 -3.03 -12.53 -13.87
N PRO A 57 -3.98 -13.37 -14.33
CA PRO A 57 -4.17 -13.64 -15.75
C PRO A 57 -4.43 -12.34 -16.53
N GLY A 58 -3.66 -12.11 -17.60
CA GLY A 58 -3.78 -10.90 -18.42
C GLY A 58 -3.14 -9.66 -17.83
N ALA A 59 -2.35 -9.77 -16.75
CA ALA A 59 -1.60 -8.65 -16.21
C ALA A 59 -0.62 -8.08 -17.24
N VAL A 60 -0.71 -6.76 -17.46
CA VAL A 60 0.27 -6.02 -18.26
C VAL A 60 1.56 -5.91 -17.46
N ALA A 61 2.70 -6.18 -18.08
CA ALA A 61 4.00 -6.05 -17.43
C ALA A 61 4.24 -4.59 -16.99
N ASP A 62 4.49 -4.40 -15.70
CA ASP A 62 4.90 -3.11 -15.15
C ASP A 62 6.42 -3.15 -14.83
N PRO A 63 7.28 -2.62 -15.72
CA PRO A 63 8.73 -2.69 -15.55
C PRO A 63 9.23 -1.92 -14.33
N GLU A 64 8.55 -0.82 -13.97
CA GLU A 64 8.88 -0.04 -12.78
C GLU A 64 8.66 -0.87 -11.51
N MET A 65 7.51 -1.55 -11.43
CA MET A 65 7.19 -2.42 -10.30
C MET A 65 8.08 -3.67 -10.25
N ALA A 66 8.46 -4.21 -11.41
CA ALA A 66 9.39 -5.33 -11.49
C ALA A 66 10.79 -4.97 -10.95
N GLU A 67 11.30 -3.80 -11.29
CA GLU A 67 12.57 -3.29 -10.76
C GLU A 67 12.47 -3.03 -9.24
N MET A 68 11.39 -2.41 -8.81
CA MET A 68 11.13 -2.15 -7.39
C MET A 68 11.08 -3.45 -6.56
N ALA A 69 10.37 -4.47 -7.07
CA ALA A 69 10.29 -5.78 -6.45
C ALA A 69 11.66 -6.45 -6.37
N LYS A 70 12.49 -6.32 -7.41
CA LYS A 70 13.87 -6.81 -7.42
C LYS A 70 14.71 -6.14 -6.33
N ASN A 71 14.65 -4.82 -6.20
CA ASN A 71 15.39 -4.08 -5.17
C ASN A 71 14.95 -4.46 -3.76
N ILE A 72 13.64 -4.60 -3.52
CA ILE A 72 13.10 -5.04 -2.23
C ILE A 72 13.58 -6.44 -1.87
N SER A 73 13.61 -7.37 -2.84
CA SER A 73 14.06 -8.76 -2.59
C SER A 73 15.52 -8.89 -2.14
N GLN A 74 16.33 -7.85 -2.35
CA GLN A 74 17.73 -7.80 -1.90
C GLN A 74 17.87 -7.23 -0.49
N SER A 75 16.85 -6.52 0.02
CA SER A 75 16.85 -5.99 1.37
C SER A 75 16.55 -7.06 2.40
N ARG A 76 17.20 -6.97 3.56
CA ARG A 76 17.00 -7.87 4.71
C ARG A 76 16.26 -7.21 5.86
N SER A 77 16.04 -5.90 5.78
CA SER A 77 15.45 -5.09 6.84
C SER A 77 14.11 -4.55 6.39
N ILE A 78 13.05 -4.87 7.14
CA ILE A 78 11.69 -4.37 6.87
C ILE A 78 11.71 -2.84 6.84
N ILE A 79 12.43 -2.20 7.76
CA ILE A 79 12.53 -0.75 7.86
C ILE A 79 13.15 -0.14 6.59
N ASP A 80 14.18 -0.77 6.03
CA ASP A 80 14.78 -0.32 4.77
C ASP A 80 13.79 -0.42 3.60
N MET A 81 13.02 -1.51 3.51
CA MET A 81 11.97 -1.68 2.50
C MET A 81 10.85 -0.62 2.64
N LEU A 82 10.38 -0.36 3.87
CA LEU A 82 9.37 0.65 4.15
C LEU A 82 9.86 2.05 3.78
N ASN A 83 11.10 2.38 4.15
CA ASN A 83 11.72 3.65 3.79
C ASN A 83 11.94 3.78 2.27
N TYR A 84 12.31 2.69 1.61
CA TYR A 84 12.44 2.65 0.15
C TYR A 84 11.09 2.95 -0.52
N LEU A 85 10.02 2.26 -0.15
CA LEU A 85 8.67 2.52 -0.68
C LEU A 85 8.23 3.97 -0.40
N GLY A 86 8.49 4.50 0.80
CA GLY A 86 8.20 5.89 1.13
C GLY A 86 8.93 6.91 0.23
N ARG A 87 10.21 6.68 -0.08
CA ARG A 87 10.98 7.50 -1.04
C ARG A 87 10.39 7.46 -2.46
N HIS A 88 9.75 6.35 -2.83
CA HIS A 88 9.05 6.16 -4.10
C HIS A 88 7.57 6.59 -4.08
N ARG A 89 7.19 7.43 -3.10
CA ARG A 89 5.83 8.02 -2.96
C ARG A 89 4.72 7.00 -2.70
N TRP A 90 5.06 5.84 -2.16
CA TRP A 90 4.06 4.90 -1.67
C TRP A 90 3.61 5.28 -0.27
N GLU A 91 2.30 5.33 -0.09
CA GLU A 91 1.63 5.59 1.18
C GLU A 91 1.19 4.27 1.79
N LEU A 92 1.61 3.99 3.03
CA LEU A 92 1.13 2.84 3.78
C LEU A 92 -0.34 3.05 4.16
N LEU A 93 -1.19 2.09 3.81
CA LEU A 93 -2.63 2.12 4.11
C LEU A 93 -2.99 1.25 5.30
N THR A 94 -2.54 0.00 5.29
CA THR A 94 -2.87 -0.96 6.33
C THR A 94 -1.75 -1.96 6.53
N VAL A 95 -1.69 -2.51 7.75
CA VAL A 95 -0.80 -3.58 8.14
C VAL A 95 -1.67 -4.70 8.68
N THR A 96 -1.58 -5.88 8.10
CA THR A 96 -2.44 -7.01 8.48
C THR A 96 -1.60 -8.28 8.63
N PRO A 97 -1.55 -8.87 9.83
CA PRO A 97 -1.01 -10.20 10.00
C PRO A 97 -2.02 -11.23 9.46
N VAL A 98 -1.53 -12.15 8.64
CA VAL A 98 -2.29 -13.24 8.03
C VAL A 98 -1.67 -14.56 8.47
N SER A 99 -2.49 -15.44 9.05
CA SER A 99 -2.08 -16.81 9.33
C SER A 99 -1.95 -17.57 8.01
N THR A 100 -0.75 -18.04 7.68
CA THR A 100 -0.49 -18.76 6.42
C THR A 100 -0.63 -20.26 6.55
N GLU A 101 -0.28 -20.86 7.69
CA GLU A 101 -0.48 -22.30 7.93
C GLU A 101 -0.61 -22.63 9.43
N LEU A 102 -1.60 -23.47 9.78
CA LEU A 102 -1.58 -24.30 10.99
C LEU A 102 -0.88 -25.61 10.63
N ARG A 103 0.45 -25.66 10.75
CA ARG A 103 1.16 -26.93 10.57
C ARG A 103 1.06 -27.74 11.87
N SER A 104 0.17 -28.72 11.91
CA SER A 104 0.17 -29.74 12.96
C SER A 104 1.29 -30.75 12.67
N THR A 105 2.43 -30.62 13.33
CA THR A 105 3.45 -31.68 13.32
C THR A 105 3.11 -32.71 14.38
N SER A 106 2.72 -33.92 13.98
CA SER A 106 2.69 -35.08 14.87
C SER A 106 4.11 -35.63 15.02
N THR A 107 4.81 -35.23 16.07
CA THR A 107 6.11 -35.84 16.40
C THR A 107 5.86 -37.21 17.00
N GLY A 108 5.80 -38.24 16.14
CA GLY A 108 5.61 -39.63 16.55
C GLY A 108 6.90 -40.21 17.13
N THR A 109 7.22 -39.93 18.39
CA THR A 109 8.15 -40.78 19.15
C THR A 109 7.33 -41.97 19.65
N GLN A 110 7.26 -43.04 18.84
CA GLN A 110 6.78 -44.33 19.31
C GLN A 110 7.72 -44.81 20.41
N ASN A 111 7.34 -44.61 21.66
CA ASN A 111 7.51 -45.53 22.79
C ASN A 111 6.95 -44.84 24.03
N VAL A 112 6.19 -45.60 24.81
CA VAL A 112 5.48 -45.25 26.05
C VAL A 112 4.06 -44.65 25.85
N ALA A 113 3.09 -45.38 26.38
CA ALA A 113 1.65 -45.18 26.31
C ALA A 113 1.17 -43.72 26.35
N ASN A 114 0.39 -43.34 25.33
CA ASN A 114 -0.58 -42.23 25.33
C ASN A 114 -0.07 -40.83 25.73
N ALA A 115 0.75 -40.21 24.88
CA ALA A 115 0.85 -38.76 24.82
C ALA A 115 1.16 -38.28 23.39
N TYR A 116 0.12 -37.97 22.61
CA TYR A 116 0.28 -37.18 21.40
C TYR A 116 0.33 -35.70 21.79
N THR A 117 1.52 -35.11 21.86
CA THR A 117 1.65 -33.66 22.01
C THR A 117 1.52 -33.03 20.62
N LEU A 118 0.33 -32.52 20.27
CA LEU A 118 0.17 -31.67 19.08
C LEU A 118 0.92 -30.36 19.34
N SER A 119 2.07 -30.17 18.69
CA SER A 119 2.69 -28.85 18.59
C SER A 119 2.20 -28.20 17.30
N SER A 120 1.27 -27.24 17.41
CA SER A 120 0.86 -26.41 16.29
C SER A 120 1.69 -25.14 16.30
N THR A 121 2.69 -25.05 15.42
CA THR A 121 3.33 -23.76 15.12
C THR A 121 2.51 -23.09 14.04
N ALA A 122 1.73 -22.08 14.43
CA ALA A 122 1.08 -21.19 13.48
C ALA A 122 2.18 -20.34 12.81
N THR A 123 2.23 -20.38 11.48
CA THR A 123 3.08 -19.48 10.71
C THR A 123 2.26 -18.25 10.33
N TYR A 124 2.80 -17.07 10.57
CA TYR A 124 2.18 -15.80 10.22
C TYR A 124 3.03 -15.08 9.18
N GLU A 125 2.36 -14.33 8.32
CA GLU A 125 2.95 -13.33 7.45
C GLU A 125 2.31 -11.98 7.76
N THR A 126 3.11 -10.92 7.74
CA THR A 126 2.61 -9.55 7.81
C THR A 126 2.53 -8.96 6.41
N ARG A 127 1.34 -8.45 6.05
CA ARG A 127 1.09 -7.76 4.80
C ARG A 127 0.98 -6.27 5.05
N TYR A 128 1.86 -5.49 4.42
CA TYR A 128 1.83 -4.03 4.41
C TYR A 128 1.26 -3.58 3.07
N VAL A 129 0.05 -3.02 3.08
CA VAL A 129 -0.62 -2.57 1.85
C VAL A 129 -0.31 -1.11 1.62
N PHE A 130 0.09 -0.77 0.41
CA PHE A 130 0.41 0.58 0.00
C PHE A 130 -0.46 1.04 -1.16
N ARG A 131 -0.62 2.35 -1.28
CA ARG A 131 -1.11 3.00 -2.48
C ARG A 131 -0.14 4.06 -2.98
N ARG A 132 -0.20 4.36 -4.27
CA ARG A 132 0.49 5.48 -4.88
C ARG A 132 -0.41 6.15 -5.92
N ARG A 133 -0.51 7.47 -5.88
CA ARG A 133 -1.25 8.24 -6.88
C ARG A 133 -0.50 8.20 -8.22
N ILE A 134 -1.22 7.94 -9.30
CA ILE A 134 -0.71 8.04 -10.67
C ILE A 134 -1.07 9.44 -11.20
N PRO A 135 -0.15 10.12 -11.89
CA PRO A 135 -0.46 11.37 -12.60
C PRO A 135 -1.50 11.16 -13.72
#